data_AF-A0A8T6V338-F1
#
_entry.id   AF-A0A8T6V338-F1
#
_cell.length_a   1.000
_cell.length_b   1.000
_cell.length_c   1.000
_cell.angle_alpha   90.00
_cell.angle_beta   90.00
_cell.angle_gamma   90.00
#
_symmetry.space_group_name_H-M   'P 1'
#
loop_
_entity.id
_entity.type
_entity.pdbx_description
1 polymer ?
#
loop_
_entity_poly.entity_id
_entity_poly.type
_entity_poly.pdbx_seq_one_letter_code
_entity_poly.pdbx_strand_id
1 'polypeptide(L)'
;EFNWPNVKIIKSDILKISNKEIVKYLGSRKYKLIANLPYQITSEVIAKFLKEDPRPSRIIIMVQREVGERMLEGAPHTNLLALMVELYSDAKKLFRVSKNSFY
;
A
#
# COMPACT_ATOMS: atom_id res chain seq x y z
N GLU A 1 -23.03 7.79 16.05
CA GLU A 1 -22.93 7.08 14.75
C GLU A 1 -22.07 7.91 13.80
N PHE A 2 -21.07 7.32 13.16
CA PHE A 2 -20.15 8.05 12.28
C PHE A 2 -20.82 8.26 10.92
N ASN A 3 -21.41 9.44 10.71
CA ASN A 3 -21.97 9.84 9.41
C ASN A 3 -21.02 10.81 8.69
N TRP A 4 -20.03 10.26 7.98
CA TRP A 4 -19.11 11.05 7.17
C TRP A 4 -19.52 10.92 5.69
N PRO A 5 -19.99 12.01 5.04
CA PRO A 5 -20.56 11.95 3.69
C PRO A 5 -19.53 11.57 2.61
N ASN A 6 -18.23 11.70 2.92
CA ASN A 6 -17.11 11.41 2.04
C ASN A 6 -16.39 10.09 2.40
N VAL A 7 -16.96 9.27 3.29
CA VAL A 7 -16.35 8.00 3.70
C VAL A 7 -17.28 6.85 3.33
N LYS A 8 -16.70 5.86 2.66
CA LYS A 8 -17.37 4.60 2.36
C LYS A 8 -16.59 3.46 3.00
N ILE A 9 -17.26 2.69 3.86
CA ILE A 9 -16.67 1.52 4.50
C ILE A 9 -17.02 0.29 3.66
N ILE A 10 -16.00 -0.46 3.24
CA ILE A 10 -16.15 -1.69 2.47
C ILE A 10 -15.61 -2.83 3.33
N LYS A 11 -16.48 -3.73 3.77
CA LYS A 11 -16.09 -4.93 4.53
C LYS A 11 -15.65 -6.01 3.54
N SER A 12 -14.36 -6.07 3.26
CA SER A 12 -13.77 -7.08 2.39
C SER A 12 -12.31 -7.38 2.76
N ASP A 13 -11.80 -8.51 2.30
CA ASP A 13 -10.38 -8.82 2.33
C ASP A 13 -9.68 -8.10 1.17
N ILE A 14 -8.72 -7.24 1.50
CA ILE A 14 -8.00 -6.42 0.53
C ILE A 14 -7.23 -7.24 -0.50
N LEU A 15 -6.83 -8.48 -0.17
CA LEU A 15 -6.15 -9.37 -1.09
C LEU A 15 -7.11 -10.06 -2.08
N LYS A 16 -8.40 -10.11 -1.77
CA LYS A 16 -9.42 -10.78 -2.60
C LYS A 16 -10.21 -9.81 -3.50
N ILE A 17 -10.31 -8.55 -3.10
CA ILE A 17 -11.01 -7.52 -3.89
C ILE A 17 -10.10 -6.97 -5.00
N SER A 18 -10.61 -6.92 -6.23
CA SER A 18 -9.85 -6.37 -7.37
C SER A 18 -9.75 -4.84 -7.32
N ASN A 19 -8.69 -4.28 -7.89
CA ASN A 19 -8.56 -2.83 -8.07
C ASN A 19 -9.68 -2.28 -8.96
N LYS A 20 -10.18 -3.08 -9.91
CA LYS A 20 -11.33 -2.73 -10.76
C LYS A 20 -12.59 -2.55 -9.93
N GLU A 21 -12.82 -3.37 -8.91
CA GLU A 21 -13.94 -3.20 -7.98
C GLU A 21 -13.74 -1.99 -7.07
N ILE A 22 -12.51 -1.77 -6.56
CA ILE A 22 -12.19 -0.60 -5.74
C ILE A 22 -12.53 0.70 -6.47
N VAL A 23 -12.14 0.85 -7.73
CA VAL A 23 -12.43 2.10 -8.48
C VAL A 23 -13.90 2.29 -8.82
N LYS A 24 -14.71 1.22 -8.87
CA LYS A 24 -16.17 1.34 -8.98
C LYS A 24 -16.75 2.00 -7.73
N TYR A 25 -16.23 1.65 -6.56
CA TYR A 25 -16.64 2.31 -5.31
C TYR A 25 -16.20 3.78 -5.24
N LEU A 26 -15.06 4.11 -5.83
CA LEU A 26 -14.52 5.47 -5.86
C LEU A 26 -15.15 6.36 -6.94
N GLY A 27 -15.77 5.78 -7.98
CA GLY A 27 -16.25 6.50 -9.16
C GLY A 27 -15.12 7.09 -10.02
N SER A 28 -13.86 6.73 -9.78
CA SER A 28 -12.69 7.26 -10.49
C SER A 28 -11.58 6.21 -10.58
N ARG A 29 -10.98 6.09 -11.76
CA ARG A 29 -9.77 5.27 -11.98
C ARG A 29 -8.50 5.93 -11.41
N LYS A 30 -8.51 7.24 -11.19
CA LYS A 30 -7.37 7.98 -10.62
C LYS A 30 -7.58 8.13 -9.12
N TYR A 31 -6.80 7.38 -8.34
CA TYR A 31 -6.89 7.36 -6.89
C TYR A 31 -5.51 7.29 -6.24
N LYS A 32 -5.48 7.47 -4.92
CA LYS A 32 -4.28 7.32 -4.07
C LYS A 32 -4.56 6.21 -3.06
N LEU A 33 -3.54 5.43 -2.73
CA LEU A 33 -3.59 4.44 -1.65
C LEU A 33 -2.88 5.01 -0.43
N ILE A 34 -3.59 5.12 0.68
CA ILE A 34 -3.05 5.56 1.98
C ILE A 34 -3.44 4.51 3.02
N ALA A 35 -2.46 3.92 3.71
CA ALA A 35 -2.75 2.87 4.69
C ALA A 35 -1.68 2.73 5.76
N ASN A 36 -2.09 2.30 6.95
CA ASN A 36 -1.22 1.64 7.91
C ASN A 36 -1.41 0.12 7.74
N LEU A 37 -0.42 -0.58 7.20
CA LEU A 37 -0.57 -1.98 6.81
C LEU A 37 -0.23 -2.93 7.97
N PRO A 38 -1.03 -3.99 8.18
CA PRO A 38 -0.66 -5.05 9.11
C PRO A 38 0.54 -5.84 8.57
N TYR A 39 1.37 -6.31 9.49
CA TYR A 39 2.69 -6.85 9.21
C TYR A 39 2.67 -8.12 8.34
N GLN A 40 1.63 -8.94 8.49
CA GLN A 40 1.54 -10.25 7.87
C GLN A 40 1.26 -10.22 6.35
N ILE A 41 0.69 -9.14 5.83
CA ILE A 41 0.23 -9.06 4.43
C ILE A 41 0.85 -7.90 3.65
N THR A 42 1.80 -7.18 4.26
CA THR A 42 2.32 -5.92 3.70
C THR A 42 2.90 -6.11 2.30
N SER A 43 3.69 -7.18 2.10
CA SER A 43 4.36 -7.43 0.82
C SER A 43 3.36 -7.78 -0.28
N GLU A 44 2.35 -8.59 0.05
CA GLU A 44 1.28 -9.01 -0.84
C GLU A 44 0.39 -7.84 -1.25
N VAL A 45 0.05 -6.96 -0.30
CA VAL A 45 -0.72 -5.74 -0.59
C VAL A 45 0.06 -4.82 -1.52
N ILE A 46 1.35 -4.57 -1.24
CA ILE A 46 2.19 -3.73 -2.12
C ILE A 46 2.27 -4.34 -3.52
N ALA A 47 2.62 -5.63 -3.62
CA ALA A 47 2.74 -6.32 -4.90
C ALA A 47 1.42 -6.29 -5.70
N LYS A 48 0.28 -6.49 -5.04
CA LYS A 48 -1.05 -6.39 -5.66
C LYS A 48 -1.27 -5.02 -6.30
N PHE A 49 -1.05 -3.94 -5.56
CA PHE A 49 -1.30 -2.58 -6.06
C PHE A 49 -0.27 -2.09 -7.08
N LEU A 50 0.94 -2.65 -7.08
CA LEU A 50 1.94 -2.37 -8.12
C LEU A 50 1.63 -3.08 -9.45
N LYS A 51 1.02 -4.28 -9.40
CA LYS A 51 0.78 -5.13 -10.58
C LYS A 51 -0.61 -4.96 -11.20
N GLU A 52 -1.63 -4.77 -10.38
CA GLU A 52 -3.02 -4.85 -10.84
C GLU A 52 -3.56 -3.51 -11.37
N ASP A 53 -4.10 -3.49 -12.58
CA ASP A 53 -4.79 -2.33 -13.17
C ASP A 53 -6.24 -2.22 -12.66
N PRO A 54 -6.73 -1.01 -12.32
CA PRO A 54 -6.02 0.27 -12.28
C PRO A 54 -5.07 0.39 -11.09
N ARG A 55 -3.89 0.98 -11.33
CA ARG A 55 -2.89 1.23 -10.27
C ARG A 55 -3.16 2.57 -9.57
N PRO A 56 -2.84 2.71 -8.28
CA PRO A 56 -2.87 3.99 -7.60
C PRO A 56 -1.88 4.97 -8.23
N SER A 57 -2.26 6.25 -8.34
CA SER A 57 -1.36 7.34 -8.76
C SER A 57 -0.27 7.67 -7.73
N ARG A 58 -0.49 7.26 -6.47
CA ARG A 58 0.47 7.39 -5.37
C ARG A 58 0.12 6.39 -4.28
N ILE A 59 1.15 5.79 -3.68
CA ILE A 59 1.05 4.92 -2.52
C ILE A 59 1.80 5.60 -1.37
N ILE A 60 1.12 5.81 -0.24
CA ILE A 60 1.70 6.30 1.01
C ILE A 60 1.32 5.31 2.10
N ILE A 61 2.27 4.52 2.57
CA ILE A 61 2.01 3.45 3.51
C ILE A 61 2.94 3.53 4.71
N MET A 62 2.42 3.14 5.86
CA MET A 62 3.21 2.82 7.03
C MET A 62 3.37 1.31 7.14
N VAL A 63 4.60 0.88 7.37
CA VAL A 63 5.04 -0.52 7.45
C VAL A 63 6.08 -0.66 8.56
N GLN A 64 6.42 -1.89 8.97
CA GLN A 64 7.56 -2.08 9.87
C GLN A 64 8.83 -1.53 9.24
N ARG A 65 9.72 -1.05 10.11
CA ARG A 65 11.01 -0.51 9.69
C ARG A 65 11.76 -1.51 8.82
N GLU A 66 11.81 -2.76 9.23
CA GLU A 66 12.54 -3.84 8.54
C GLU A 66 11.94 -4.13 7.16
N VAL A 67 10.61 -4.07 7.02
CA VAL A 67 9.94 -4.23 5.71
C VAL A 67 10.20 -3.02 4.81
N GLY A 68 10.15 -1.80 5.37
CA GLY A 68 10.43 -0.56 4.66
C GLY A 68 11.89 -0.44 4.20
N GLU A 69 12.84 -0.93 5.01
CA GLU A 69 14.26 -1.00 4.66
C GLU A 69 14.49 -2.05 3.56
N ARG A 70 13.93 -3.25 3.74
CA ARG A 70 14.03 -4.35 2.78
C ARG A 70 13.40 -4.06 1.41
N MET A 71 12.31 -3.30 1.34
CA MET A 71 11.66 -2.95 0.06
C MET A 71 12.41 -1.87 -0.73
N LEU A 72 13.33 -1.16 -0.09
CA LEU A 72 14.17 -0.14 -0.72
C LEU A 72 15.62 -0.61 -0.89
N GLU A 73 15.90 -1.86 -0.53
CA GLU A 73 17.21 -2.48 -0.62
C GLU A 73 17.49 -2.83 -2.09
N GLY A 74 18.32 -2.01 -2.72
CA GLY A 74 18.77 -2.23 -4.10
C GLY A 74 19.83 -3.32 -4.22
N ALA A 75 20.40 -3.45 -5.41
CA ALA A 75 21.50 -4.40 -5.65
C ALA A 75 22.69 -4.12 -4.71
N PRO A 76 23.39 -5.17 -4.23
CA PRO A 76 23.27 -6.59 -4.59
C PRO A 76 22.26 -7.40 -3.75
N HIS A 77 21.55 -6.78 -2.80
CA HIS A 77 20.69 -7.47 -1.84
C HIS A 77 19.19 -7.37 -2.18
N THR A 78 18.88 -7.38 -3.48
CA THR A 78 17.51 -7.23 -3.98
C THR A 78 16.69 -8.50 -3.74
N ASN A 79 15.60 -8.37 -2.99
CA ASN A 79 14.56 -9.39 -2.90
C ASN A 79 13.43 -9.11 -3.91
N LEU A 80 12.50 -10.05 -4.06
CA LEU A 80 11.40 -9.93 -5.03
C LEU A 80 10.55 -8.66 -4.82
N LEU A 81 10.31 -8.25 -3.57
CA LEU A 81 9.54 -7.03 -3.28
C LEU A 81 10.32 -5.78 -3.70
N ALA A 82 11.61 -5.70 -3.37
CA ALA A 82 12.47 -4.60 -3.78
C ALA A 82 12.53 -4.45 -5.31
N LEU A 83 12.69 -5.58 -6.02
CA LEU A 83 12.67 -5.58 -7.50
C LEU A 83 11.33 -5.07 -8.06
N MET A 84 10.20 -5.48 -7.48
CA MET A 84 8.89 -4.97 -7.91
C MET A 84 8.76 -3.46 -7.64
N VAL A 85 9.20 -3.00 -6.48
CA VAL A 85 9.14 -1.59 -6.12
C VAL A 85 9.98 -0.76 -7.09
N GLU A 86 11.21 -1.20 -7.36
CA GLU A 86 12.13 -0.56 -8.31
C GLU A 86 11.58 -0.55 -9.75
N LEU A 87 10.99 -1.66 -10.20
CA LEU A 87 10.43 -1.78 -11.54
C LEU A 87 9.19 -0.91 -11.76
N TYR A 88 8.32 -0.80 -10.75
CA TYR A 88 6.99 -0.18 -10.90
C TYR A 88 6.88 1.23 -10.32
N SER A 89 7.87 1.71 -9.55
CA SER A 89 7.77 2.99 -8.83
C SER A 89 9.11 3.65 -8.51
N ASP A 90 9.07 4.95 -8.23
CA ASP A 90 10.15 5.70 -7.59
C ASP A 90 9.82 5.84 -6.08
N ALA A 91 10.27 4.86 -5.30
CA ALA A 91 9.94 4.74 -3.88
C ALA A 91 11.03 5.36 -2.99
N LYS A 92 10.61 6.01 -1.91
CA LYS A 92 11.52 6.59 -0.91
C LYS A 92 10.96 6.49 0.50
N LYS A 93 11.86 6.36 1.47
CA LYS A 93 11.54 6.45 2.89
C LYS A 93 11.22 7.90 3.25
N LEU A 94 10.11 8.13 3.96
CA LEU A 94 9.71 9.48 4.41
C LEU A 94 10.22 9.78 5.81
N PHE A 95 9.76 9.06 6.83
CA PHE A 95 10.16 9.24 8.22
C PHE A 95 9.86 7.98 9.05
N ARG A 96 10.40 7.91 10.27
CA ARG A 96 10.11 6.84 11.24
C ARG A 96 8.95 7.26 12.14
N VAL A 97 8.09 6.31 12.50
CA VAL A 97 7.00 6.50 13.46
C VAL A 97 7.34 5.74 14.74
N SER A 98 7.20 6.40 15.89
CA SER A 98 7.51 5.80 17.20
C SER A 98 6.47 4.77 17.59
N LYS A 99 6.89 3.72 18.31
CA LYS A 99 5.95 2.77 18.95
C LYS A 99 4.96 3.46 19.90
N ASN A 100 5.34 4.61 20.47
CA ASN A 100 4.49 5.40 21.36
C ASN A 100 3.34 6.11 20.61
N SER A 101 3.28 6.02 19.28
CA SER A 101 2.18 6.56 18.47
C SER A 101 0.99 5.61 18.34
N PHE A 102 1.04 4.44 18.97
CA PHE A 102 -0.01 3.42 18.97
C PHE A 102 -0.50 3.15 20.40
N TYR A 103 -1.76 2.77 20.53
CA TYR A 103 -2.42 2.40 21.80
C TYR A 103 -2.43 0.88 21.99
#